data_AF-A0A527FTH0-F1
#
_entry.id   AF-A0A527FTH0-F1
#
_cell.length_a   1.000
_cell.length_b   1.000
_cell.length_c   1.000
_cell.angle_alpha   90.00
_cell.angle_beta   90.00
_cell.angle_gamma   90.00
#
_symmetry.space_group_name_H-M   'P 1'
#
loop_
_entity.id
_entity.type
_entity.pdbx_description
1 polymer ?
#
loop_
_entity_poly.entity_id
_entity_poly.type
_entity_poly.pdbx_seq_one_letter_code
_entity_poly.pdbx_strand_id
1 'polypeptide(L)' 'RARSRKLKPEEYQGGTTAVSNLGMFGIKDFAAVINPPHATILAVGAGEERAVVKNGEIKISTVMSVTLSTDHRAVDGALG' A
#
# COMPACT_ATOMS: atom_id res chain seq x y z
N ARG A 1 -10.72 -6.04 16.42
CA ARG A 1 -9.87 -6.37 17.59
C ARG A 1 -8.84 -5.27 17.86
N ALA A 2 -8.12 -4.76 16.85
CA ALA A 2 -7.21 -3.61 16.97
C ALA A 2 -7.88 -2.35 17.53
N ARG A 3 -9.05 -1.99 16.99
CA ARG A 3 -9.85 -0.84 17.44
C ARG A 3 -10.31 -0.94 18.90
N SER A 4 -10.32 -2.15 19.46
CA SER A 4 -10.72 -2.44 20.85
C SER A 4 -9.52 -2.55 21.80
N ARG A 5 -8.29 -2.26 21.34
CA ARG A 5 -7.02 -2.41 22.08
C ARG A 5 -6.76 -3.82 22.65
N LYS A 6 -7.44 -4.84 22.14
CA LYS A 6 -7.29 -6.24 22.58
C LYS A 6 -6.30 -7.04 21.73
N LEU A 7 -5.43 -6.37 20.97
CA LEU A 7 -4.37 -7.08 20.24
C LEU A 7 -3.24 -7.42 21.20
N LYS A 8 -2.88 -8.69 21.26
CA LYS A 8 -1.67 -9.12 21.96
C LYS A 8 -0.44 -8.77 21.10
N PRO A 9 0.72 -8.45 21.70
CA PRO A 9 1.98 -8.17 20.98
C PRO A 9 2.32 -9.21 19.91
N GLU A 10 2.06 -10.48 20.22
CA GLU A 10 2.26 -11.63 19.33
C GLU A 10 1.43 -11.60 18.04
N GLU A 11 0.31 -10.86 18.01
CA GLU A 11 -0.61 -10.82 16.86
C GLU A 11 -0.24 -9.75 15.82
N TYR A 12 0.73 -8.87 16.11
CA TYR A 12 1.19 -7.83 15.18
C TYR A 12 2.72 -7.70 15.08
N GLN A 13 3.48 -8.46 15.86
CA GLN A 13 4.94 -8.57 15.74
C GLN A 13 5.31 -9.74 14.82
N GLY A 14 6.21 -9.49 13.87
CA GLY A 14 6.75 -10.53 12.97
C GLY A 14 6.43 -10.36 11.48
N GLY A 15 5.75 -9.29 11.07
CA GLY A 15 5.55 -8.99 9.65
C GLY A 15 6.86 -8.56 8.96
N THR A 16 7.08 -9.02 7.73
CA THR A 16 8.17 -8.55 6.83
C THR A 16 7.78 -7.29 6.05
N THR A 17 6.48 -7.14 5.78
CA THR A 17 5.87 -6.03 5.02
C THR A 17 4.64 -5.50 5.75
N ALA A 18 4.43 -4.19 5.69
CA ALA A 18 3.21 -3.55 6.17
C ALA A 18 2.32 -3.07 5.00
N VAL A 19 1.02 -2.94 5.22
CA VAL A 19 0.07 -2.32 4.27
C VAL A 19 -0.61 -1.15 4.94
N SER A 20 -0.60 0.02 4.30
CA SER A 20 -1.30 1.23 4.71
C SER A 20 -2.36 1.57 3.67
N ASN A 21 -3.62 1.69 4.08
CA ASN A 21 -4.72 2.07 3.20
C ASN A 21 -5.28 3.42 3.65
N LEU A 22 -4.91 4.49 2.94
CA LEU A 22 -5.53 5.81 3.10
C LEU A 22 -6.53 6.13 1.99
N GLY A 23 -6.80 5.18 1.08
CA GLY A 23 -7.86 5.30 0.11
C GLY A 23 -9.24 5.48 0.75
N MET A 24 -9.44 4.99 1.97
CA MET A 24 -10.65 5.24 2.74
C MET A 24 -10.87 6.72 3.12
N PHE A 25 -9.82 7.55 3.05
CA PHE A 25 -9.88 8.99 3.28
C PHE A 25 -9.89 9.80 1.98
N GLY A 26 -10.05 9.13 0.82
CA GLY A 26 -10.06 9.78 -0.50
C GLY A 26 -8.68 10.20 -1.01
N ILE A 27 -7.60 9.75 -0.37
CA ILE A 27 -6.23 10.06 -0.79
C ILE A 27 -5.88 9.20 -2.00
N LYS A 28 -5.51 9.84 -3.10
CA LYS A 28 -5.18 9.16 -4.37
C LYS A 28 -3.79 8.54 -4.36
N ASP A 29 -2.81 9.22 -3.78
CA ASP A 29 -1.43 8.76 -3.69
C ASP A 29 -0.81 9.27 -2.38
N PHE A 30 0.03 8.43 -1.75
CA PHE A 30 0.83 8.82 -0.61
C PHE A 30 2.04 7.91 -0.45
N ALA A 31 3.13 8.46 0.10
CA ALA A 31 4.28 7.69 0.52
C ALA A 31 4.09 7.23 1.98
N ALA A 32 3.98 5.92 2.20
CA ALA A 32 3.91 5.37 3.55
C ALA A 32 5.31 5.30 4.17
N VAL A 33 5.43 5.72 5.43
CA VAL A 33 6.69 5.63 6.17
C VAL A 33 6.86 4.21 6.71
N ILE A 34 8.00 3.60 6.42
CA ILE A 34 8.36 2.27 6.93
C ILE A 34 8.40 2.32 8.46
N ASN A 35 7.75 1.35 9.11
CA ASN A 35 7.78 1.19 10.56
C ASN A 35 8.66 -0.03 10.92
N PRO A 36 9.91 0.16 11.39
CA PRO A 36 10.79 -0.95 11.80
C PRO A 36 10.09 -1.86 12.83
N PRO A 37 10.20 -3.20 12.73
CA PRO A 37 11.17 -4.00 11.97
C PRO A 37 10.77 -4.37 10.51
N HIS A 38 9.69 -3.80 9.96
CA HIS A 38 9.29 -4.10 8.58
C HIS A 38 10.32 -3.56 7.56
N ALA A 39 10.59 -4.31 6.50
CA ALA A 39 11.52 -3.91 5.43
C ALA A 39 10.82 -3.10 4.32
N THR A 40 9.50 -3.24 4.19
CA THR A 40 8.70 -2.58 3.15
C THR A 40 7.33 -2.18 3.67
N ILE A 41 6.73 -1.16 3.06
CA ILE A 41 5.34 -0.77 3.31
C ILE A 41 4.62 -0.42 2.00
N LEU A 42 3.42 -0.96 1.81
CA LEU A 42 2.58 -0.73 0.65
C LEU A 42 1.49 0.31 0.98
N ALA A 43 1.56 1.47 0.36
CA ALA A 43 0.52 2.50 0.42
C ALA A 43 -0.52 2.26 -0.67
N VAL A 44 -1.79 2.09 -0.28
CA VAL A 44 -2.92 1.89 -1.18
C VAL A 44 -3.80 3.13 -1.17
N GLY A 45 -3.89 3.79 -2.32
CA GLY A 45 -4.75 4.95 -2.55
C GLY A 45 -6.21 4.59 -2.83
N ALA A 46 -7.04 5.61 -2.98
CA ALA A 46 -8.45 5.47 -3.30
C ALA A 46 -8.62 4.94 -4.73
N GLY A 47 -9.55 3.99 -4.91
CA GLY A 47 -10.01 3.59 -6.23
C GLY A 47 -10.93 4.66 -6.81
N GLU A 48 -10.64 5.12 -8.02
CA GLU A 48 -11.49 6.09 -8.73
C GLU A 48 -11.71 5.67 -10.17
N GLU A 49 -12.83 6.10 -10.75
CA GLU A 49 -13.10 5.88 -12.17
C GLU A 49 -12.17 6.76 -13.01
N ARG A 50 -11.34 6.13 -13.83
CA ARG A 50 -10.46 6.79 -14.78
C ARG A 50 -10.71 6.26 -16.18
N ALA A 51 -10.57 7.13 -17.17
CA ALA A 51 -10.48 6.73 -18.56
C ALA A 51 -9.14 6.03 -18.78
N VAL A 52 -9.19 4.76 -19.20
CA VAL A 52 -8.03 3.93 -19.52
C VAL A 52 -8.13 3.43 -20.95
N VAL A 53 -6.99 3.32 -21.63
CA VAL A 53 -6.94 2.72 -22.96
C VAL A 53 -6.82 1.21 -22.80
N LYS A 54 -7.79 0.45 -23.31
CA LYS A 54 -7.75 -1.02 -23.35
C LYS A 54 -7.98 -1.48 -24.79
N ASN A 55 -6.97 -2.13 -25.37
CA ASN A 55 -7.00 -2.60 -26.76
C ASN A 55 -7.27 -1.47 -27.78
N GLY A 56 -6.72 -0.27 -27.56
CA GLY A 56 -6.91 0.89 -28.45
C GLY A 56 -8.20 1.67 -28.25
N GLU A 57 -9.10 1.22 -27.35
CA GLU A 57 -10.34 1.91 -27.04
C GLU A 57 -10.27 2.58 -25.66
N ILE A 58 -10.84 3.79 -25.54
CA ILE A 58 -11.02 4.46 -24.25
C ILE A 58 -12.18 3.80 -23.51
N LYS A 59 -11.92 3.27 -22.32
CA LYS A 59 -12.92 2.66 -21.43
C LYS A 59 -12.81 3.26 -20.04
N ILE A 60 -13.94 3.39 -19.35
CA ILE A 60 -13.95 3.76 -17.93
C ILE A 60 -13.61 2.51 -17.12
N SER A 61 -12.67 2.63 -16.18
CA SER A 61 -12.30 1.56 -15.27
C SER A 61 -11.99 2.13 -13.89
N THR A 62 -12.28 1.36 -12.84
CA THR A 62 -11.84 1.68 -11.48
C THR A 62 -10.34 1.42 -11.37
N VAL A 63 -9.56 2.48 -11.20
CA VAL A 63 -8.11 2.44 -11.07
C VAL A 63 -7.72 2.87 -9.67
N MET A 64 -6.77 2.14 -9.06
CA MET A 64 -6.14 2.53 -7.81
C MET A 64 -4.65 2.76 -8.03
N SER A 65 -4.09 3.75 -7.35
CA SER A 65 -2.65 3.97 -7.28
C SER A 65 -2.08 3.27 -6.04
N VAL A 66 -0.94 2.61 -6.21
CA VAL A 66 -0.26 1.86 -5.16
C VAL A 66 1.21 2.27 -5.13
N THR A 67 1.71 2.62 -3.95
CA THR A 67 3.08 3.13 -3.76
C THR A 67 3.81 2.22 -2.76
N LEU A 68 4.85 1.53 -3.23
CA LEU A 68 5.69 0.66 -2.41
C LEU A 68 6.91 1.44 -1.91
N SER A 69 7.06 1.55 -0.59
CA SER A 69 8.27 2.10 0.04
C SER A 69 9.13 0.96 0.56
N THR A 70 10.42 0.97 0.20
CA THR A 70 11.37 -0.10 0.53
C THR A 70 12.59 0.46 1.27
N ASP A 71 13.08 -0.28 2.25
CA ASP A 71 14.42 -0.03 2.79
C ASP A 71 15.45 -0.61 1.80
N HIS A 72 16.10 0.27 1.04
CA HIS A 72 17.06 -0.11 0.01
C HIS A 72 18.29 -0.86 0.57
N ARG A 73 18.52 -0.82 1.88
CA ARG A 73 19.57 -1.65 2.53
C ARG A 73 19.21 -3.13 2.55
N ALA A 74 17.92 -3.45 2.44
CA ALA A 74 17.38 -4.81 2.52
C ALA A 74 16.77 -5.30 1.19
N VAL A 75 16.40 -4.40 0.27
CA VAL A 75 15.75 -4.72 -1.01
C VAL A 75 16.40 -3.91 -2.15
N ASP A 76 17.00 -4.59 -3.13
CA ASP A 76 17.52 -3.97 -4.36
C ASP A 76 16.37 -3.76 -5.36
N GLY A 77 16.21 -2.53 -5.85
CA GLY A 77 15.10 -2.10 -6.71
C GLY A 77 15.05 -2.75 -8.09
N ALA A 78 16.11 -3.48 -8.49
CA ALA A 78 16.18 -4.18 -9.78
C ALA A 78 15.61 -5.61 -9.77
N LEU A 79 15.36 -6.19 -8.58
CA LEU A 79 14.90 -7.58 -8.40
C LEU A 79 13.42 -7.71 -8.01
N GLY A 80 12.66 -6.61 -8.04
CA GLY A 80 11.22 -6.55 -7.71
C GLY A 80 10.32 -6.36 -8.92
#